data_AF-A0A8K0RWU6-F1
#
_entry.id   AF-A0A8K0RWU6-F1
#
_cell.length_a   1.000
_cell.length_b   1.000
_cell.length_c   1.000
_cell.angle_alpha   90.00
_cell.angle_beta   90.00
_cell.angle_gamma   90.00
#
_symmetry.space_group_name_H-M   'P 1'
#
loop_
_entity.id
_entity.type
_entity.pdbx_description
1 polymer ?
#
loop_
_entity_poly.entity_id
_entity_poly.type
_entity_poly.pdbx_seq_one_letter_code
_entity_poly.pdbx_strand_id
1 'polypeptide(L)'
;MSTNLKFRPERTREQTKEFIESYQVRRSTSIWTRLDFQENEDVFPIIAFYSSVITPLVSHYVRWAQGNHRYLFTTGQLSKTEKRRIVRDFYRFQLFCNLFGSDSMTGRLSSGHEQRLGHFLDMFEPWELEEIICIYWFINGKYLSVLEDVAWDFDENNPKFNSRKMDPYMPEGAYHLEIFGNSYRNGLDSLGLTVLSSIFEAQDHDELVERVAKHIISGDSQWIDMTVDEIARRQRLDCLFSDRDRAQQRRDATPFQGDKENLPPLAWVTLWKGMNSNLFGSYILDNFRDWGYVMWDAGRLVNTGAIATLNNGASKADNTGWSGGFNDPRDSI
;
A
#
# COMPACT_ATOMS: atom_id res chain seq x y z
N MET A 1 -17.11 4.28 14.15
CA MET A 1 -16.07 5.01 13.37
C MET A 1 -16.45 6.39 12.84
N SER A 2 -17.14 7.23 13.62
CA SER A 2 -16.95 8.70 13.57
C SER A 2 -15.62 9.11 14.26
N THR A 3 -14.65 8.18 14.31
CA THR A 3 -13.51 8.16 15.23
C THR A 3 -12.15 8.34 14.55
N ASN A 4 -12.09 8.33 13.21
CA ASN A 4 -10.82 8.57 12.49
C ASN A 4 -10.22 9.96 12.77
N LEU A 5 -11.06 10.96 13.08
CA LEU A 5 -10.61 12.31 13.45
C LEU A 5 -10.04 12.42 14.87
N LYS A 6 -10.34 11.48 15.78
CA LYS A 6 -9.86 11.51 17.17
C LYS A 6 -8.67 10.58 17.44
N PHE A 7 -8.61 9.42 16.78
CA PHE A 7 -7.57 8.44 17.09
C PHE A 7 -6.16 8.90 16.69
N ARG A 8 -5.95 9.43 15.47
CA ARG A 8 -4.61 9.84 15.03
C ARG A 8 -3.94 10.94 15.87
N PRO A 9 -4.63 12.05 16.21
CA PRO A 9 -3.99 13.10 17.01
C PRO A 9 -3.77 12.70 18.48
N GLU A 10 -4.52 11.71 18.99
CA GLU A 10 -4.43 11.26 20.40
C GLU A 10 -3.60 9.98 20.58
N ARG A 11 -3.13 9.35 19.50
CA ARG A 11 -2.45 8.04 19.59
C ARG A 11 -1.09 8.16 20.28
N THR A 12 -0.85 7.28 21.25
CA THR A 12 0.46 7.10 21.86
C THR A 12 1.18 5.87 21.30
N ARG A 13 2.49 5.78 21.55
CA ARG A 13 3.29 4.62 21.17
C ARG A 13 2.82 3.36 21.90
N GLU A 14 2.41 3.51 23.16
CA GLU A 14 1.90 2.44 24.02
C GLU A 14 0.56 1.92 23.48
N GLN A 15 -0.39 2.80 23.16
CA GLN A 15 -1.67 2.41 22.56
C GLN A 15 -1.48 1.70 21.21
N THR A 16 -0.53 2.17 20.40
CA THR A 16 -0.17 1.54 19.12
C THR A 16 0.34 0.11 19.35
N LYS A 17 1.24 -0.07 20.32
CA LYS A 17 1.79 -1.38 20.69
C LYS A 17 0.71 -2.33 21.22
N GLU A 18 -0.11 -1.88 22.17
CA GLU A 18 -1.22 -2.66 22.74
C GLU A 18 -2.21 -3.09 21.66
N PHE A 19 -2.54 -2.19 20.73
CA PHE A 19 -3.40 -2.52 19.60
C PHE A 19 -2.79 -3.61 18.72
N ILE A 20 -1.50 -3.49 18.38
CA ILE A 20 -0.78 -4.46 17.54
C ILE A 20 -0.77 -5.83 18.19
N GLU A 21 -0.41 -5.92 19.48
CA GLU A 21 -0.41 -7.19 20.24
C GLU A 21 -1.81 -7.81 20.27
N SER A 22 -2.84 -7.01 20.56
CA SER A 22 -4.24 -7.45 20.56
C SER A 22 -4.70 -7.94 19.18
N TYR A 23 -4.30 -7.24 18.12
CA TYR A 23 -4.61 -7.61 16.74
C TYR A 23 -3.90 -8.90 16.31
N GLN A 24 -2.64 -9.09 16.72
CA GLN A 24 -1.88 -10.32 16.49
C GLN A 24 -2.58 -11.53 17.11
N VAL A 25 -3.00 -11.42 18.38
CA VAL A 25 -3.72 -12.50 19.08
C VAL A 25 -5.02 -12.85 18.36
N ARG A 26 -5.80 -11.85 17.92
CA ARG A 26 -7.04 -12.08 17.17
C ARG A 26 -6.81 -12.78 15.83
N ARG A 27 -5.73 -12.43 15.10
CA ARG A 27 -5.37 -13.12 13.85
C ARG A 27 -4.99 -14.58 14.08
N SER A 28 -4.24 -14.87 15.14
CA SER A 28 -3.72 -16.22 15.41
C SER A 28 -4.76 -17.18 15.98
N THR A 29 -5.82 -16.69 16.62
CA THR A 29 -6.73 -17.56 17.39
C THR A 29 -7.80 -18.27 16.56
N SER A 30 -8.01 -17.93 15.28
CA SER A 30 -9.11 -18.43 14.39
C SER A 30 -10.54 -18.27 14.93
N ILE A 31 -10.67 -17.95 16.22
CA ILE A 31 -11.88 -17.56 16.92
C ILE A 31 -12.20 -16.16 16.41
N TRP A 32 -12.97 -16.12 15.32
CA TRP A 32 -13.94 -15.06 15.16
C TRP A 32 -14.90 -15.21 16.32
N THR A 33 -14.54 -14.71 17.50
CA THR A 33 -15.54 -14.37 18.50
C THR A 33 -16.46 -13.47 17.72
N ARG A 34 -17.68 -13.97 17.45
CA ARG A 34 -18.76 -13.21 16.86
C ARG A 34 -18.66 -11.86 17.54
N LEU A 35 -18.25 -10.83 16.79
CA LEU A 35 -18.10 -9.50 17.34
C LEU A 35 -19.47 -9.24 17.95
N ASP A 36 -19.55 -9.26 19.28
CA ASP A 36 -20.73 -8.80 19.99
C ASP A 36 -20.67 -7.29 19.76
N PHE A 37 -21.11 -6.88 18.56
CA PHE A 37 -21.49 -5.52 18.27
C PHE A 37 -22.64 -5.28 19.22
N GLN A 38 -22.32 -4.78 20.41
CA GLN A 38 -23.30 -4.59 21.46
C GLN A 38 -24.37 -3.59 21.00
N GLU A 39 -24.08 -2.75 20.00
CA GLU A 39 -25.02 -1.75 19.46
C GLU A 39 -24.84 -1.51 17.94
N ASN A 40 -25.92 -1.07 17.27
CA ASN A 40 -25.91 -0.69 15.86
C ASN A 40 -24.95 0.48 15.54
N GLU A 41 -24.57 1.28 16.55
CA GLU A 41 -23.71 2.46 16.41
C GLU A 41 -22.28 2.13 15.95
N ASP A 42 -21.79 0.92 16.22
CA ASP A 42 -20.45 0.48 15.78
C ASP A 42 -20.40 0.09 14.30
N VAL A 43 -21.52 -0.39 13.76
CA VAL A 43 -21.62 -0.93 12.40
C VAL A 43 -21.83 0.18 11.38
N PHE A 44 -22.64 1.20 11.69
CA PHE A 44 -22.93 2.29 10.75
C PHE A 44 -21.69 2.94 10.16
N PRO A 45 -20.65 3.28 10.94
CA PRO A 45 -19.50 3.94 10.37
C PRO A 45 -18.60 3.00 9.56
N ILE A 46 -18.62 1.70 9.84
CA ILE A 46 -17.94 0.69 9.01
C ILE A 46 -18.64 0.61 7.65
N ILE A 47 -19.98 0.55 7.65
CA ILE A 47 -20.78 0.55 6.43
C ILE A 47 -20.56 1.85 5.65
N ALA A 48 -20.59 3.01 6.32
CA ALA A 48 -20.36 4.30 5.69
C ALA A 48 -18.97 4.35 5.04
N PHE A 49 -17.91 3.97 5.76
CA PHE A 49 -16.56 3.92 5.21
C PHE A 49 -16.46 2.92 4.04
N TYR A 50 -17.12 1.76 4.14
CA TYR A 50 -17.16 0.79 3.06
C TYR A 50 -17.84 1.33 1.80
N SER A 51 -19.00 1.99 1.95
CA SER A 51 -19.79 2.46 0.83
C SER A 51 -19.25 3.74 0.20
N SER A 52 -18.79 4.70 1.00
CA SER A 52 -18.33 6.00 0.51
C SER A 52 -16.84 6.05 0.17
N VAL A 53 -16.00 5.21 0.79
CA VAL A 53 -14.53 5.25 0.56
C VAL A 53 -14.06 3.99 -0.15
N ILE A 54 -14.29 2.81 0.43
CA ILE A 54 -13.72 1.56 -0.11
C ILE A 54 -14.30 1.20 -1.48
N THR A 55 -15.62 1.27 -1.65
CA THR A 55 -16.28 0.84 -2.89
C THR A 55 -15.86 1.67 -4.11
N PRO A 56 -15.81 3.01 -4.05
CA PRO A 56 -15.24 3.83 -5.12
C PRO A 56 -13.78 3.49 -5.39
N LEU A 57 -12.94 3.40 -4.34
CA LEU A 57 -11.51 3.13 -4.49
C LEU A 57 -11.22 1.74 -5.10
N VAL A 58 -12.00 0.72 -4.77
CA VAL A 58 -11.93 -0.60 -5.43
C VAL A 58 -12.19 -0.46 -6.93
N SER A 59 -13.17 0.36 -7.31
CA SER A 59 -13.47 0.61 -8.73
C SER A 59 -12.32 1.35 -9.44
N HIS A 60 -11.71 2.34 -8.78
CA HIS A 60 -10.53 3.03 -9.31
C HIS A 60 -9.32 2.10 -9.44
N TYR A 61 -9.06 1.26 -8.44
CA TYR A 61 -7.99 0.27 -8.45
C TYR A 61 -8.13 -0.71 -9.61
N VAL A 62 -9.33 -1.26 -9.80
CA VAL A 62 -9.63 -2.19 -10.90
C VAL A 62 -9.41 -1.54 -12.26
N ARG A 63 -9.90 -0.30 -12.45
CA ARG A 63 -9.68 0.44 -13.71
C ARG A 63 -8.21 0.74 -13.95
N TRP A 64 -7.47 1.10 -12.90
CA TRP A 64 -6.02 1.34 -13.00
C TRP A 64 -5.28 0.06 -13.38
N ALA A 65 -5.54 -1.06 -12.70
CA ALA A 65 -4.95 -2.36 -13.03
C ALA A 65 -5.31 -2.79 -14.47
N GLN A 66 -6.52 -2.49 -14.93
CA GLN A 66 -6.95 -2.72 -16.31
C GLN A 66 -6.17 -1.87 -17.31
N GLY A 67 -5.89 -0.62 -16.98
CA GLY A 67 -5.05 0.26 -17.79
C GLY A 67 -3.66 -0.33 -18.03
N ASN A 68 -3.08 -0.94 -16.98
CA ASN A 68 -1.72 -1.50 -17.00
C ASN A 68 -1.63 -2.93 -17.55
N HIS A 69 -2.71 -3.72 -17.48
CA HIS A 69 -2.73 -5.07 -18.04
C HIS A 69 -4.12 -5.43 -18.63
N ARG A 70 -4.42 -4.83 -19.78
CA ARG A 70 -5.74 -4.88 -20.47
C ARG A 70 -6.37 -6.26 -20.59
N TYR A 71 -5.57 -7.31 -20.84
CA TYR A 71 -6.08 -8.66 -21.03
C TYR A 71 -6.68 -9.29 -19.75
N LEU A 72 -6.29 -8.85 -18.54
CA LEU A 72 -6.78 -9.39 -17.27
C LEU A 72 -8.30 -9.29 -17.09
N PHE A 73 -8.91 -8.28 -17.72
CA PHE A 73 -10.31 -7.93 -17.49
C PHE A 73 -11.24 -8.35 -18.63
N THR A 74 -10.72 -9.14 -19.58
CA THR A 74 -11.53 -9.77 -20.63
C THR A 74 -12.48 -10.85 -20.09
N THR A 75 -12.25 -11.34 -18.87
CA THR A 75 -12.92 -12.50 -18.27
C THR A 75 -14.12 -12.17 -17.37
N GLY A 76 -14.62 -10.93 -17.42
CA GLY A 76 -15.83 -10.53 -16.68
C GLY A 76 -15.57 -9.90 -15.30
N GLN A 77 -16.63 -9.84 -14.48
CA GLN A 77 -16.61 -9.20 -13.15
C GLN A 77 -15.59 -9.83 -12.19
N LEU A 78 -15.24 -9.12 -11.12
CA LEU A 78 -14.40 -9.67 -10.05
C LEU A 78 -15.06 -10.89 -9.41
N SER A 79 -14.26 -11.91 -9.13
CA SER A 79 -14.70 -13.01 -8.29
C SER A 79 -14.96 -12.52 -6.85
N LYS A 80 -15.62 -13.35 -6.05
CA LYS A 80 -15.78 -13.08 -4.61
C LYS A 80 -14.43 -13.02 -3.89
N THR A 81 -13.48 -13.86 -4.27
CA THR A 81 -12.15 -13.92 -3.64
C THR A 81 -11.32 -12.69 -4.01
N GLU A 82 -11.29 -12.31 -5.29
CA GLU A 82 -10.59 -11.10 -5.77
C GLU A 82 -11.11 -9.84 -5.08
N LYS A 83 -12.44 -9.67 -5.05
CA LYS A 83 -13.06 -8.52 -4.37
C LYS A 83 -12.69 -8.48 -2.89
N ARG A 84 -12.68 -9.63 -2.21
CA ARG A 84 -12.34 -9.71 -0.78
C ARG A 84 -10.87 -9.40 -0.51
N ARG A 85 -9.94 -9.89 -1.33
CA ARG A 85 -8.51 -9.52 -1.24
C ARG A 85 -8.35 -8.01 -1.32
N ILE A 86 -8.77 -7.40 -2.43
CA ILE A 86 -8.65 -5.95 -2.66
C ILE A 86 -9.26 -5.14 -1.51
N VAL A 87 -10.49 -5.45 -1.08
CA VAL A 87 -11.16 -4.76 0.04
C VAL A 87 -10.36 -4.90 1.34
N ARG A 88 -9.91 -6.12 1.66
CA ARG A 88 -9.15 -6.42 2.87
C ARG A 88 -7.84 -5.64 2.90
N ASP A 89 -7.16 -5.51 1.76
CA ASP A 89 -5.86 -4.85 1.70
C ASP A 89 -5.97 -3.33 1.72
N PHE A 90 -7.07 -2.76 1.21
CA PHE A 90 -7.42 -1.37 1.51
C PHE A 90 -7.62 -1.15 3.03
N TYR A 91 -8.34 -2.04 3.73
CA TYR A 91 -8.48 -1.92 5.18
C TYR A 91 -7.15 -2.07 5.92
N ARG A 92 -6.27 -2.98 5.48
CA ARG A 92 -4.92 -3.13 6.08
C ARG A 92 -4.05 -1.91 5.83
N PHE A 93 -4.10 -1.32 4.65
CA PHE A 93 -3.43 -0.05 4.35
C PHE A 93 -3.99 1.09 5.23
N GLN A 94 -5.31 1.22 5.34
CA GLN A 94 -5.92 2.22 6.23
C GLN A 94 -5.50 2.01 7.68
N LEU A 95 -5.41 0.76 8.12
CA LEU A 95 -4.94 0.43 9.46
C LEU A 95 -3.48 0.85 9.66
N PHE A 96 -2.61 0.59 8.68
CA PHE A 96 -1.23 1.07 8.69
C PHE A 96 -1.17 2.60 8.82
N CYS A 97 -1.98 3.33 8.05
CA CYS A 97 -2.08 4.78 8.14
C CYS A 97 -2.57 5.26 9.51
N ASN A 98 -3.52 4.54 10.13
CA ASN A 98 -4.03 4.88 11.46
C ASN A 98 -2.98 4.68 12.55
N LEU A 99 -2.16 3.63 12.46
CA LEU A 99 -1.11 3.31 13.43
C LEU A 99 0.13 4.19 13.26
N PHE A 100 0.53 4.49 12.02
CA PHE A 100 1.85 5.07 11.74
C PHE A 100 1.83 6.37 10.93
N GLY A 101 0.73 6.69 10.26
CA GLY A 101 0.68 7.82 9.30
C GLY A 101 0.64 9.18 9.96
N SER A 102 1.18 10.22 9.32
CA SER A 102 1.45 11.51 9.95
C SER A 102 0.24 12.09 10.68
N ASP A 103 0.52 12.67 11.85
CA ASP A 103 -0.42 13.60 12.46
C ASP A 103 -0.48 14.85 11.58
N SER A 104 -1.67 15.20 11.10
CA SER A 104 -1.91 16.35 10.23
C SER A 104 -1.45 17.68 10.85
N MET A 105 -1.29 17.76 12.18
CA MET A 105 -0.79 18.96 12.85
C MET A 105 0.73 19.04 12.96
N THR A 106 1.42 17.91 13.08
CA THR A 106 2.88 17.89 13.35
C THR A 106 3.71 17.32 12.19
N GLY A 107 3.09 16.65 11.21
CA GLY A 107 3.76 15.99 10.09
C GLY A 107 4.63 14.79 10.48
N ARG A 108 4.81 14.53 11.78
CA ARG A 108 5.71 13.49 12.31
C ARG A 108 5.06 12.11 12.26
N LEU A 109 5.86 11.12 11.87
CA LEU A 109 5.46 9.71 11.93
C LEU A 109 5.63 9.18 13.37
N SER A 110 4.75 8.26 13.78
CA SER A 110 4.73 7.77 15.18
C SER A 110 5.78 6.71 15.51
N SER A 111 6.55 6.24 14.53
CA SER A 111 7.56 5.18 14.70
C SER A 111 8.56 5.16 13.55
N GLY A 112 9.76 4.60 13.76
CA GLY A 112 10.72 4.33 12.69
C GLY A 112 10.38 3.07 11.87
N HIS A 113 11.01 2.91 10.72
CA HIS A 113 10.80 1.78 9.80
C HIS A 113 10.95 0.39 10.46
N GLU A 114 11.96 0.18 11.31
CA GLU A 114 12.17 -1.08 12.03
C GLU A 114 10.95 -1.52 12.85
N GLN A 115 10.30 -0.58 13.54
CA GLN A 115 9.11 -0.86 14.34
C GLN A 115 7.90 -1.16 13.47
N ARG A 116 7.76 -0.50 12.32
CA ARG A 116 6.63 -0.75 11.41
C ARG A 116 6.76 -2.11 10.74
N LEU A 117 7.95 -2.47 10.30
CA LEU A 117 8.23 -3.78 9.73
C LEU A 117 8.09 -4.86 10.80
N GLY A 118 8.93 -4.82 11.84
CA GLY A 118 9.04 -5.87 12.84
C GLY A 118 7.85 -6.03 13.78
N HIS A 119 7.04 -4.98 14.00
CA HIS A 119 5.86 -5.10 14.86
C HIS A 119 4.55 -5.27 14.09
N PHE A 120 4.42 -4.69 12.89
CA PHE A 120 3.15 -4.73 12.16
C PHE A 120 3.19 -5.57 10.89
N LEU A 121 4.09 -5.26 9.96
CA LEU A 121 4.09 -5.93 8.66
C LEU A 121 4.52 -7.39 8.75
N ASP A 122 5.42 -7.73 9.68
CA ASP A 122 5.86 -9.11 9.95
C ASP A 122 4.72 -10.05 10.42
N MET A 123 3.59 -9.52 10.88
CA MET A 123 2.43 -10.33 11.26
C MET A 123 1.73 -10.96 10.04
N PHE A 124 1.95 -10.44 8.85
CA PHE A 124 1.33 -10.90 7.62
C PHE A 124 2.21 -11.93 6.92
N GLU A 125 1.57 -12.84 6.19
CA GLU A 125 2.32 -13.69 5.26
C GLU A 125 2.92 -12.85 4.12
N PRO A 126 4.03 -13.27 3.52
CA PRO A 126 4.75 -12.47 2.52
C PRO A 126 3.89 -12.04 1.31
N TRP A 127 2.97 -12.91 0.88
CA TRP A 127 2.03 -12.56 -0.18
C TRP A 127 0.95 -11.58 0.29
N GLU A 128 0.49 -11.66 1.54
CA GLU A 128 -0.44 -10.67 2.13
C GLU A 128 0.24 -9.30 2.26
N LEU A 129 1.54 -9.28 2.55
CA LEU A 129 2.31 -8.05 2.57
C LEU A 129 2.43 -7.45 1.17
N GLU A 130 2.68 -8.26 0.14
CA GLU A 130 2.63 -7.78 -1.25
C GLU A 130 1.24 -7.34 -1.69
N GLU A 131 0.16 -7.93 -1.16
CA GLU A 131 -1.19 -7.41 -1.40
C GLU A 131 -1.30 -5.95 -0.88
N ILE A 132 -0.82 -5.67 0.34
CA ILE A 132 -0.78 -4.31 0.91
C ILE A 132 0.10 -3.38 0.05
N ILE A 133 1.28 -3.85 -0.37
CA ILE A 133 2.21 -3.05 -1.19
C ILE A 133 1.59 -2.73 -2.55
N CYS A 134 0.85 -3.65 -3.18
CA CYS A 134 0.14 -3.37 -4.43
C CYS A 134 -0.93 -2.29 -4.27
N ILE A 135 -1.65 -2.25 -3.13
CA ILE A 135 -2.58 -1.15 -2.83
C ILE A 135 -1.82 0.15 -2.63
N TYR A 136 -0.74 0.12 -1.86
CA TYR A 136 0.11 1.29 -1.66
C TYR A 136 0.68 1.82 -2.99
N TRP A 137 1.15 0.95 -3.87
CA TRP A 137 1.68 1.32 -5.19
C TRP A 137 0.65 2.07 -6.03
N PHE A 138 -0.60 1.58 -6.05
CA PHE A 138 -1.71 2.28 -6.69
C PHE A 138 -1.94 3.67 -6.08
N ILE A 139 -1.96 3.78 -4.76
CA ILE A 139 -2.21 5.03 -4.04
C ILE A 139 -1.08 6.04 -4.29
N ASN A 140 0.16 5.59 -4.17
CA ASN A 140 1.35 6.40 -4.38
C ASN A 140 1.43 6.91 -5.83
N GLY A 141 1.18 6.04 -6.81
CA GLY A 141 1.12 6.44 -8.22
C GLY A 141 0.00 7.46 -8.49
N LYS A 142 -1.12 7.37 -7.77
CA LYS A 142 -2.22 8.33 -7.89
C LYS A 142 -1.88 9.70 -7.30
N TYR A 143 -1.27 9.72 -6.12
CA TYR A 143 -0.80 10.98 -5.54
C TYR A 143 0.31 11.61 -6.36
N LEU A 144 1.19 10.82 -6.99
CA LEU A 144 2.19 11.34 -7.92
C LEU A 144 1.52 12.12 -9.05
N SER A 145 0.57 11.51 -9.76
CA SER A 145 -0.15 12.19 -10.85
C SER A 145 -0.89 13.43 -10.35
N VAL A 146 -1.53 13.36 -9.18
CA VAL A 146 -2.22 14.52 -8.59
C VAL A 146 -1.24 15.67 -8.31
N LEU A 147 -0.08 15.38 -7.71
CA LEU A 147 0.93 16.40 -7.40
C LEU A 147 1.55 17.00 -8.67
N GLU A 148 1.73 16.20 -9.72
CA GLU A 148 2.15 16.67 -11.04
C GLU A 148 1.09 17.61 -11.66
N ASP A 149 -0.19 17.23 -11.60
CA ASP A 149 -1.30 18.00 -12.17
C ASP A 149 -1.45 19.39 -11.51
N VAL A 150 -1.26 19.48 -10.19
CA VAL A 150 -1.39 20.73 -9.41
C VAL A 150 -0.06 21.45 -9.20
N ALA A 151 1.04 20.98 -9.81
CA ALA A 151 2.39 21.50 -9.55
C ALA A 151 2.49 23.02 -9.75
N TRP A 152 1.96 23.51 -10.86
CA TRP A 152 1.98 24.93 -11.20
C TRP A 152 1.17 25.80 -10.22
N ASP A 153 0.11 25.25 -9.63
CA ASP A 153 -0.69 25.96 -8.64
C ASP A 153 0.06 26.18 -7.33
N PHE A 154 1.05 25.37 -7.02
CA PHE A 154 1.83 25.53 -5.81
C PHE A 154 3.21 26.16 -6.05
N ASP A 155 3.56 26.42 -7.31
CA ASP A 155 4.82 27.05 -7.68
C ASP A 155 4.89 28.52 -7.21
N GLU A 156 6.01 28.91 -6.61
CA GLU A 156 6.25 30.28 -6.13
C GLU A 156 6.22 31.35 -7.24
N ASN A 157 6.46 30.95 -8.49
CA ASN A 157 6.41 31.80 -9.66
C ASN A 157 5.00 31.97 -10.22
N ASN A 158 4.01 31.22 -9.72
CA ASN A 158 2.62 31.38 -10.11
C ASN A 158 2.17 32.83 -9.84
N PRO A 159 1.55 33.53 -10.82
CA PRO A 159 1.17 34.92 -10.68
C PRO A 159 0.31 35.26 -9.45
N LYS A 160 -0.42 34.28 -8.90
CA LYS A 160 -1.20 34.48 -7.66
C LYS A 160 -0.35 34.84 -6.44
N PHE A 161 0.94 34.52 -6.45
CA PHE A 161 1.90 34.88 -5.40
C PHE A 161 2.70 36.16 -5.70
N ASN A 162 2.47 36.83 -6.85
CA ASN A 162 3.25 38.02 -7.24
C ASN A 162 3.17 39.17 -6.22
N SER A 163 2.05 39.32 -5.50
CA SER A 163 1.91 40.32 -4.43
C SER A 163 2.75 40.02 -3.19
N ARG A 164 3.28 38.78 -3.07
CA ARG A 164 4.04 38.27 -1.92
C ARG A 164 5.54 38.07 -2.22
N LYS A 165 6.00 38.33 -3.45
CA LYS A 165 7.42 38.23 -3.88
C LYS A 165 8.41 39.16 -3.16
N MET A 166 7.91 40.08 -2.32
CA MET A 166 8.73 40.95 -1.47
C MET A 166 9.16 40.25 -0.16
N ASP A 167 8.63 39.07 0.15
CA ASP A 167 9.01 38.26 1.29
C ASP A 167 10.26 37.42 0.94
N PRO A 168 11.36 37.45 1.73
CA PRO A 168 12.52 36.58 1.53
C PRO A 168 12.23 35.09 1.79
N TYR A 169 11.04 34.74 2.29
CA TYR A 169 10.59 33.37 2.52
C TYR A 169 9.58 32.89 1.45
N MET A 170 9.47 31.58 1.27
CA MET A 170 8.49 30.97 0.36
C MET A 170 7.07 31.49 0.68
N PRO A 171 6.31 32.00 -0.31
CA PRO A 171 4.97 32.53 -0.07
C PRO A 171 4.07 31.52 0.63
N GLU A 172 3.27 31.97 1.61
CA GLU A 172 2.29 31.10 2.26
C GLU A 172 1.36 30.44 1.23
N GLY A 173 1.29 29.11 1.25
CA GLY A 173 0.52 28.30 0.31
C GLY A 173 1.27 27.90 -0.97
N ALA A 174 2.52 28.33 -1.16
CA ALA A 174 3.42 27.76 -2.16
C ALA A 174 4.14 26.52 -1.58
N TYR A 175 4.46 25.56 -2.43
CA TYR A 175 5.16 24.33 -2.07
C TYR A 175 6.18 23.98 -3.16
N HIS A 176 7.41 23.64 -2.78
CA HIS A 176 8.42 23.19 -3.73
C HIS A 176 8.20 21.71 -4.11
N LEU A 177 7.17 21.45 -4.91
CA LEU A 177 6.79 20.09 -5.32
C LEU A 177 7.85 19.42 -6.21
N GLU A 178 8.61 20.18 -6.99
CA GLU A 178 9.70 19.63 -7.82
C GLU A 178 10.85 19.07 -6.96
N ILE A 179 11.16 19.73 -5.84
CA ILE A 179 12.31 19.38 -4.99
C ILE A 179 11.89 18.37 -3.92
N PHE A 180 10.74 18.57 -3.28
CA PHE A 180 10.26 17.78 -2.14
C PHE A 180 9.01 16.94 -2.46
N GLY A 181 8.69 16.72 -3.73
CA GLY A 181 7.50 16.00 -4.18
C GLY A 181 7.34 14.63 -3.51
N ASN A 182 8.44 13.89 -3.35
CA ASN A 182 8.43 12.60 -2.64
C ASN A 182 8.00 12.74 -1.17
N SER A 183 8.47 13.78 -0.47
CA SER A 183 8.10 14.02 0.93
C SER A 183 6.63 14.40 1.04
N TYR A 184 6.12 15.27 0.17
CA TYR A 184 4.69 15.62 0.16
C TYR A 184 3.80 14.44 -0.19
N ARG A 185 4.22 13.61 -1.15
CA ARG A 185 3.54 12.37 -1.51
C ARG A 185 3.47 11.40 -0.34
N ASN A 186 4.59 11.16 0.35
CA ASN A 186 4.61 10.32 1.55
C ASN A 186 3.69 10.88 2.65
N GLY A 187 3.65 12.21 2.80
CA GLY A 187 2.73 12.88 3.70
C GLY A 187 1.27 12.56 3.37
N LEU A 188 0.88 12.72 2.10
CA LEU A 188 -0.47 12.41 1.61
C LEU A 188 -0.81 10.91 1.70
N ASP A 189 0.10 10.02 1.33
CA ASP A 189 -0.04 8.56 1.48
C ASP A 189 -0.40 8.19 2.92
N SER A 190 0.26 8.86 3.88
CA SER A 190 0.09 8.60 5.30
C SER A 190 -1.26 9.08 5.87
N LEU A 191 -1.97 9.96 5.16
CA LEU A 191 -3.28 10.46 5.58
C LEU A 191 -4.41 9.42 5.38
N GLY A 192 -4.17 8.36 4.63
CA GLY A 192 -5.11 7.25 4.44
C GLY A 192 -6.22 7.55 3.43
N LEU A 193 -7.17 6.62 3.35
CA LEU A 193 -8.08 6.47 2.22
C LEU A 193 -9.19 7.52 2.15
N THR A 194 -9.59 8.11 3.27
CA THR A 194 -10.62 9.17 3.25
C THR A 194 -10.12 10.41 2.49
N VAL A 195 -8.86 10.78 2.66
CA VAL A 195 -8.25 11.91 1.94
C VAL A 195 -8.08 11.56 0.46
N LEU A 196 -7.62 10.34 0.16
CA LEU A 196 -7.53 9.90 -1.24
C LEU A 196 -8.88 9.91 -1.95
N SER A 197 -9.92 9.38 -1.29
CA SER A 197 -11.28 9.36 -1.84
C SER A 197 -11.81 10.77 -2.06
N SER A 198 -11.57 11.69 -1.12
CA SER A 198 -11.99 13.08 -1.29
C SER A 198 -11.29 13.73 -2.49
N ILE A 199 -10.01 13.43 -2.73
CA ILE A 199 -9.28 13.96 -3.89
C ILE A 199 -9.87 13.43 -5.21
N PHE A 200 -10.27 12.16 -5.29
CA PHE A 200 -10.92 11.61 -6.49
C PHE A 200 -12.35 12.10 -6.72
N GLU A 201 -12.98 12.68 -5.71
CA GLU A 201 -14.31 13.28 -5.81
C GLU A 201 -14.29 14.73 -6.33
N ALA A 202 -13.10 15.33 -6.52
CA ALA A 202 -12.98 16.65 -7.11
C ALA A 202 -13.62 16.69 -8.51
N GLN A 203 -14.52 17.64 -8.74
CA GLN A 203 -15.26 17.78 -9.99
C GLN A 203 -14.48 18.55 -11.06
N ASP A 204 -13.58 19.43 -10.63
CA ASP A 204 -12.74 20.25 -11.48
C ASP A 204 -11.34 20.48 -10.85
N HIS A 205 -10.50 21.18 -11.61
CA HIS A 205 -9.11 21.46 -11.25
C HIS A 205 -9.00 22.35 -10.01
N ASP A 206 -9.86 23.36 -9.88
CA ASP A 206 -9.81 24.30 -8.76
C ASP A 206 -10.17 23.58 -7.44
N GLU A 207 -11.19 22.72 -7.48
CA GLU A 207 -11.57 21.89 -6.34
C GLU A 207 -10.46 20.88 -5.99
N LEU A 208 -9.77 20.32 -6.99
CA LEU A 208 -8.62 19.45 -6.76
C LEU A 208 -7.49 20.19 -6.03
N VAL A 209 -7.14 21.39 -6.49
CA VAL A 209 -6.12 22.25 -5.86
C VAL A 209 -6.50 22.59 -4.43
N GLU A 210 -7.77 22.96 -4.17
CA GLU A 210 -8.24 23.26 -2.81
C GLU A 210 -8.12 22.04 -1.88
N ARG A 211 -8.57 20.87 -2.34
CA ARG A 211 -8.51 19.62 -1.56
C ARG A 211 -7.07 19.19 -1.27
N VAL A 212 -6.16 19.34 -2.24
CA VAL A 212 -4.73 19.08 -2.03
C VAL A 212 -4.14 20.10 -1.05
N ALA A 213 -4.38 21.40 -1.24
CA ALA A 213 -3.86 22.46 -0.37
C ALA A 213 -4.27 22.27 1.10
N LYS A 214 -5.49 21.77 1.34
CA LYS A 214 -6.01 21.49 2.68
C LYS A 214 -5.27 20.36 3.40
N HIS A 215 -4.73 19.40 2.65
CA HIS A 215 -4.21 18.15 3.19
C HIS A 215 -2.71 17.98 2.99
N ILE A 216 -2.09 18.74 2.10
CA ILE A 216 -0.68 18.60 1.77
C ILE A 216 0.18 18.90 3.00
N ILE A 217 0.98 17.91 3.35
CA ILE A 217 1.94 17.96 4.46
C ILE A 217 3.22 17.30 3.98
N SER A 218 4.37 17.78 4.45
CA SER A 218 5.61 17.05 4.23
C SER A 218 5.63 15.84 5.16
N GLY A 219 5.64 14.65 4.57
CA GLY A 219 5.92 13.41 5.27
C GLY A 219 7.42 13.19 5.42
N ASP A 220 7.77 12.31 6.35
CA ASP A 220 9.12 11.76 6.44
C ASP A 220 9.37 10.82 5.23
N SER A 221 10.61 10.82 4.75
CA SER A 221 11.12 9.91 3.72
C SER A 221 10.90 8.43 4.04
N GLN A 222 10.79 8.06 5.32
CA GLN A 222 10.65 6.68 5.77
C GLN A 222 9.18 6.24 5.78
N TRP A 223 8.49 6.09 4.64
CA TRP A 223 7.12 5.54 4.57
C TRP A 223 7.12 4.02 4.26
N ILE A 224 6.13 3.50 3.52
CA ILE A 224 6.03 2.05 3.23
C ILE A 224 7.23 1.57 2.41
N ASP A 225 7.65 2.29 1.37
CA ASP A 225 8.78 1.91 0.52
C ASP A 225 10.04 1.56 1.33
N MET A 226 10.44 2.45 2.24
CA MET A 226 11.62 2.25 3.09
C MET A 226 11.37 1.24 4.23
N THR A 227 10.11 0.93 4.54
CA THR A 227 9.78 -0.09 5.54
C THR A 227 9.95 -1.51 4.95
N VAL A 228 9.78 -1.67 3.64
CA VAL A 228 9.84 -2.97 2.94
C VAL A 228 11.04 -3.09 2.01
N ASP A 229 12.03 -2.23 2.16
CA ASP A 229 13.26 -2.28 1.38
C ASP A 229 14.23 -3.37 1.87
N GLU A 230 15.30 -3.59 1.11
CA GLU A 230 16.34 -4.56 1.42
C GLU A 230 17.05 -4.27 2.76
N ILE A 231 17.24 -3.00 3.10
CA ILE A 231 17.99 -2.57 4.29
C ILE A 231 17.18 -2.87 5.54
N ALA A 232 15.92 -2.43 5.58
CA ALA A 232 14.97 -2.69 6.66
C ALA A 232 14.79 -4.19 6.85
N ARG A 233 14.71 -4.96 5.76
CA ARG A 233 14.65 -6.43 5.85
C ARG A 233 15.92 -7.02 6.46
N ARG A 234 17.10 -6.57 6.03
CA ARG A 234 18.38 -7.05 6.58
C ARG A 234 18.49 -6.79 8.08
N GLN A 235 18.17 -5.58 8.51
CA GLN A 235 18.11 -5.22 9.93
C GLN A 235 17.10 -6.10 10.69
N ARG A 236 15.93 -6.34 10.10
CA ARG A 236 14.93 -7.24 10.67
C ARG A 236 15.45 -8.66 10.82
N LEU A 237 16.21 -9.19 9.85
CA LEU A 237 16.78 -10.54 9.95
C LEU A 237 17.80 -10.68 11.08
N ASP A 238 18.58 -9.63 11.34
CA ASP A 238 19.58 -9.62 12.42
C ASP A 238 18.92 -9.69 13.81
N CYS A 239 17.69 -9.16 13.94
CA CYS A 239 16.97 -9.09 15.22
C CYS A 239 15.82 -10.12 15.38
N LEU A 240 15.19 -10.53 14.28
CA LEU A 240 13.90 -11.25 14.26
C LEU A 240 13.88 -12.38 13.22
N PHE A 241 14.89 -13.25 13.25
CA PHE A 241 14.93 -14.42 12.37
C PHE A 241 13.83 -15.44 12.70
N SER A 242 12.87 -15.61 11.78
CA SER A 242 11.62 -16.33 12.00
C SER A 242 11.58 -17.72 11.34
N ASP A 243 10.54 -18.50 11.63
CA ASP A 243 10.33 -19.80 10.99
C ASP A 243 10.07 -19.69 9.48
N ARG A 244 9.52 -18.56 9.01
CA ARG A 244 9.38 -18.28 7.57
C ARG A 244 10.74 -18.13 6.90
N ASP A 245 11.71 -17.50 7.57
CA ASP A 245 13.07 -17.37 7.04
C ASP A 245 13.76 -18.73 6.96
N ARG A 246 13.57 -19.59 7.97
CA ARG A 246 14.04 -20.98 7.94
C ARG A 246 13.40 -21.77 6.81
N ALA A 247 12.09 -21.62 6.59
CA ALA A 247 11.38 -22.31 5.53
C ALA A 247 11.85 -21.87 4.13
N GLN A 248 12.14 -20.58 3.94
CA GLN A 248 12.78 -20.08 2.73
C GLN A 248 14.16 -20.69 2.52
N GLN A 249 15.03 -20.71 3.55
CA GLN A 249 16.39 -21.28 3.43
C GLN A 249 16.36 -22.76 3.05
N ARG A 250 15.42 -23.53 3.62
CA ARG A 250 15.24 -24.96 3.28
C ARG A 250 14.55 -25.19 1.93
N ARG A 251 14.02 -24.14 1.29
CA ARG A 251 13.18 -24.22 0.11
C ARG A 251 11.97 -25.13 0.31
N ASP A 252 11.32 -25.02 1.46
CA ASP A 252 10.13 -25.80 1.79
C ASP A 252 9.06 -25.61 0.68
N ALA A 253 8.39 -26.69 0.28
CA ALA A 253 7.40 -26.64 -0.79
C ALA A 253 6.18 -25.80 -0.38
N THR A 254 5.72 -24.93 -1.27
CA THR A 254 4.52 -24.11 -1.13
C THR A 254 3.64 -24.28 -2.37
N PRO A 255 2.94 -25.42 -2.51
CA PRO A 255 2.10 -25.68 -3.67
C PRO A 255 0.86 -24.80 -3.67
N PHE A 256 0.35 -24.46 -4.86
CA PHE A 256 -0.93 -23.78 -5.01
C PHE A 256 -2.07 -24.73 -4.62
N GLN A 257 -2.94 -24.28 -3.73
CA GLN A 257 -4.03 -25.08 -3.14
C GLN A 257 -5.42 -24.51 -3.45
N GLY A 258 -5.52 -23.72 -4.52
CA GLY A 258 -6.72 -23.01 -4.92
C GLY A 258 -6.83 -21.60 -4.35
N ASP A 259 -7.74 -20.83 -4.92
CA ASP A 259 -8.02 -19.45 -4.50
C ASP A 259 -8.77 -19.41 -3.17
N LYS A 260 -8.00 -19.39 -2.08
CA LYS A 260 -8.48 -19.25 -0.70
C LYS A 260 -7.87 -18.01 -0.06
N GLU A 261 -8.61 -17.39 0.85
CA GLU A 261 -8.23 -16.10 1.44
C GLU A 261 -6.92 -16.12 2.25
N ASN A 262 -6.60 -17.26 2.85
CA ASN A 262 -5.46 -17.42 3.76
C ASN A 262 -4.32 -18.27 3.16
N LEU A 263 -4.38 -18.53 1.84
CA LEU A 263 -3.35 -19.28 1.12
C LEU A 263 -2.74 -18.40 0.04
N PRO A 264 -1.48 -18.66 -0.37
CA PRO A 264 -0.83 -17.85 -1.38
C PRO A 264 -1.58 -17.94 -2.72
N PRO A 265 -1.79 -16.80 -3.42
CA PRO A 265 -2.39 -16.79 -4.74
C PRO A 265 -1.48 -17.48 -5.76
N LEU A 266 -2.05 -17.93 -6.89
CA LEU A 266 -1.28 -18.62 -7.92
C LEU A 266 -0.08 -17.78 -8.40
N ALA A 267 -0.27 -16.47 -8.57
CA ALA A 267 0.80 -15.56 -8.99
C ALA A 267 2.04 -15.63 -8.08
N TRP A 268 1.84 -15.65 -6.76
CA TRP A 268 2.93 -15.77 -5.78
C TRP A 268 3.64 -17.11 -5.88
N VAL A 269 2.86 -18.19 -5.94
CA VAL A 269 3.39 -19.56 -6.08
C VAL A 269 4.18 -19.70 -7.38
N THR A 270 3.68 -19.13 -8.48
CA THR A 270 4.37 -19.14 -9.78
C THR A 270 5.68 -18.37 -9.73
N LEU A 271 5.66 -17.13 -9.21
CA LEU A 271 6.84 -16.28 -9.12
C LEU A 271 7.99 -16.99 -8.38
N TRP A 272 7.64 -17.70 -7.30
CA TRP A 272 8.60 -18.41 -6.46
C TRP A 272 8.77 -19.90 -6.78
N LYS A 273 8.31 -20.34 -7.96
CA LYS A 273 8.47 -21.71 -8.49
C LYS A 273 7.97 -22.80 -7.53
N GLY A 274 6.90 -22.53 -6.79
CA GLY A 274 6.30 -23.48 -5.84
C GLY A 274 7.11 -23.68 -4.55
N MET A 275 8.08 -22.80 -4.26
CA MET A 275 8.91 -22.85 -3.05
C MET A 275 8.56 -21.69 -2.12
N ASN A 276 8.72 -21.90 -0.82
CA ASN A 276 8.48 -20.89 0.19
C ASN A 276 9.39 -19.66 -0.05
N SER A 277 8.83 -18.47 0.09
CA SER A 277 9.55 -17.21 -0.02
C SER A 277 9.03 -16.23 1.04
N ASN A 278 9.97 -15.62 1.74
CA ASN A 278 9.83 -14.48 2.64
C ASN A 278 10.49 -13.23 2.02
N LEU A 279 10.57 -13.18 0.68
CA LEU A 279 11.06 -12.03 -0.08
C LEU A 279 9.88 -11.24 -0.63
N PHE A 280 9.80 -9.98 -0.27
CA PHE A 280 8.75 -9.01 -0.61
C PHE A 280 9.38 -7.63 -0.77
N GLY A 281 8.61 -6.61 -1.12
CA GLY A 281 9.09 -5.25 -1.28
C GLY A 281 10.13 -5.17 -2.39
N SER A 282 11.31 -4.62 -2.11
CA SER A 282 12.33 -4.35 -3.15
C SER A 282 12.77 -5.57 -3.97
N TYR A 283 12.46 -6.80 -3.55
CA TYR A 283 12.73 -8.02 -4.32
C TYR A 283 11.73 -8.31 -5.44
N ILE A 284 10.56 -7.66 -5.45
CA ILE A 284 9.52 -7.84 -6.46
C ILE A 284 9.59 -6.69 -7.46
N LEU A 285 9.51 -7.01 -8.76
CA LEU A 285 9.52 -6.00 -9.83
C LEU A 285 8.29 -5.10 -9.75
N ASP A 286 8.50 -3.79 -9.90
CA ASP A 286 7.45 -2.77 -9.85
C ASP A 286 6.35 -2.99 -10.91
N ASN A 287 6.73 -3.48 -12.10
CA ASN A 287 5.79 -3.76 -13.17
C ASN A 287 4.77 -4.87 -12.84
N PHE A 288 5.03 -5.70 -11.82
CA PHE A 288 4.04 -6.66 -11.32
C PHE A 288 3.01 -5.97 -10.41
N ARG A 289 3.41 -4.90 -9.73
CA ARG A 289 2.52 -4.10 -8.88
C ARG A 289 1.57 -3.25 -9.70
N ASP A 290 1.99 -2.77 -10.86
CA ASP A 290 1.16 -1.96 -11.79
C ASP A 290 -0.20 -2.57 -12.12
N TRP A 291 -0.32 -3.90 -12.07
CA TRP A 291 -1.57 -4.59 -12.27
C TRP A 291 -1.98 -5.43 -11.06
N GLY A 292 -1.31 -5.30 -9.91
CA GLY A 292 -1.68 -5.98 -8.68
C GLY A 292 -1.58 -7.50 -8.76
N TYR A 293 -0.44 -8.03 -9.20
CA TYR A 293 -0.31 -9.43 -9.59
C TYR A 293 -0.83 -10.50 -8.61
N VAL A 294 -0.77 -10.23 -7.29
CA VAL A 294 -1.26 -11.11 -6.22
C VAL A 294 -2.77 -11.06 -5.98
N MET A 295 -3.48 -10.08 -6.56
CA MET A 295 -4.91 -9.86 -6.29
C MET A 295 -5.84 -10.85 -6.99
N TRP A 296 -5.37 -11.43 -8.10
CA TRP A 296 -6.24 -12.11 -9.07
C TRP A 296 -6.31 -13.61 -8.83
N ASP A 297 -7.49 -14.18 -9.13
CA ASP A 297 -7.69 -15.62 -9.03
C ASP A 297 -6.96 -16.37 -10.14
N ALA A 298 -6.60 -17.62 -9.87
CA ALA A 298 -5.89 -18.49 -10.80
C ALA A 298 -6.57 -18.57 -12.17
N GLY A 299 -7.91 -18.70 -12.17
CA GLY A 299 -8.69 -18.75 -13.41
C GLY A 299 -8.51 -17.50 -14.27
N ARG A 300 -8.47 -16.30 -13.67
CA ARG A 300 -8.22 -15.06 -14.40
C ARG A 300 -6.80 -15.08 -14.98
N LEU A 301 -5.80 -15.35 -14.15
CA LEU A 301 -4.40 -15.32 -14.56
C LEU A 301 -4.09 -16.29 -15.70
N VAL A 302 -4.66 -17.51 -15.65
CA VAL A 302 -4.47 -18.54 -16.68
C VAL A 302 -5.18 -18.14 -17.98
N ASN A 303 -6.45 -17.75 -17.90
CA ASN A 303 -7.26 -17.45 -19.09
C ASN A 303 -6.77 -16.21 -19.85
N THR A 304 -6.09 -15.29 -19.18
CA THR A 304 -5.63 -14.03 -19.78
C THR A 304 -4.15 -14.06 -20.15
N GLY A 305 -3.47 -15.20 -19.94
CA GLY A 305 -2.03 -15.34 -20.19
C GLY A 305 -1.13 -14.55 -19.23
N ALA A 306 -1.66 -14.00 -18.13
CA ALA A 306 -0.90 -13.18 -17.19
C ALA A 306 0.20 -13.98 -16.47
N ILE A 307 0.03 -15.30 -16.34
CA ILE A 307 1.09 -16.22 -15.88
C ILE A 307 2.33 -16.15 -16.78
N ALA A 308 2.15 -16.02 -18.10
CA ALA A 308 3.27 -15.86 -19.01
C ALA A 308 3.96 -14.50 -18.80
N THR A 309 3.23 -13.44 -18.46
CA THR A 309 3.82 -12.13 -18.09
C THR A 309 4.71 -12.25 -16.86
N LEU A 310 4.29 -13.02 -15.83
CA LEU A 310 5.12 -13.27 -14.64
C LEU A 310 6.40 -14.03 -14.98
N ASN A 311 6.28 -15.12 -15.75
CA ASN A 311 7.44 -15.91 -16.17
C ASN A 311 8.38 -15.13 -17.08
N ASN A 312 7.84 -14.38 -18.05
CA ASN A 312 8.62 -13.58 -18.99
C ASN A 312 9.21 -12.33 -18.34
N GLY A 313 8.53 -11.73 -17.36
CA GLY A 313 9.07 -10.62 -16.56
C GLY A 313 10.26 -11.09 -15.74
N ALA A 314 10.18 -12.31 -15.20
CA ALA A 314 11.32 -12.95 -14.55
C ALA A 314 12.49 -13.18 -15.54
N SER A 315 12.21 -13.62 -16.78
CA SER A 315 13.26 -13.93 -17.78
C SER A 315 13.78 -12.75 -18.62
N LYS A 316 12.99 -11.71 -18.89
CA LYS A 316 13.43 -10.54 -19.71
C LYS A 316 14.38 -9.63 -18.95
N ALA A 317 14.25 -9.62 -17.63
CA ALA A 317 15.15 -8.91 -16.75
C ALA A 317 16.61 -9.45 -16.88
N ASP A 318 16.80 -10.68 -17.35
CA ASP A 318 18.12 -11.28 -17.59
C ASP A 318 18.85 -10.73 -18.83
N ASN A 319 18.16 -10.03 -19.76
CA ASN A 319 18.67 -9.74 -21.11
C ASN A 319 18.84 -8.24 -21.46
N THR A 320 18.57 -7.29 -20.56
CA THR A 320 18.59 -5.84 -20.89
C THR A 320 19.80 -5.05 -20.39
N GLY A 321 20.86 -5.69 -19.86
CA GLY A 321 22.12 -4.99 -19.51
C GLY A 321 22.03 -3.98 -18.36
N TRP A 322 20.83 -3.73 -17.83
CA TRP A 322 20.61 -3.21 -16.48
C TRP A 322 20.87 -4.36 -15.50
N SER A 323 21.68 -4.12 -14.48
CA SER A 323 22.01 -5.08 -13.43
C SER A 323 20.84 -5.34 -12.47
N GLY A 324 19.65 -5.58 -13.00
CA GLY A 324 18.38 -5.73 -12.28
C GLY A 324 17.53 -6.84 -12.89
N GLY A 325 18.16 -7.95 -13.27
CA GLY A 325 17.47 -9.21 -13.52
C GLY A 325 16.62 -9.60 -12.30
N PHE A 326 15.43 -10.16 -12.49
CA PHE A 326 14.79 -10.94 -11.42
C PHE A 326 15.51 -12.28 -11.36
N ASN A 327 16.76 -12.24 -10.93
CA ASN A 327 17.45 -13.41 -10.42
C ASN A 327 16.70 -13.80 -9.15
N ASP A 328 16.31 -15.08 -9.02
CA ASP A 328 15.75 -15.57 -7.78
C ASP A 328 16.78 -15.31 -6.68
N PRO A 329 16.55 -14.37 -5.75
CA PRO A 329 17.59 -13.94 -4.83
C PRO A 329 18.04 -15.09 -3.93
N ARG A 330 17.18 -16.12 -3.78
CA ARG A 330 17.45 -17.34 -3.02
C ARG A 330 18.50 -18.24 -3.68
N ASP A 331 18.86 -18.01 -4.93
CA ASP A 331 19.96 -18.70 -5.62
C ASP A 331 21.34 -18.07 -5.27
N SER A 332 21.35 -16.87 -4.67
CA SER A 332 22.55 -16.12 -4.28
C SER A 332 22.73 -15.92 -2.76
N ILE A 333 21.76 -16.36 -1.95
CA ILE A 333 21.72 -16.21 -0.48
C ILE A 333 22.24 -17.46 0.22
#